data_AF-A0A8D0EQC6-F1
#
_entry.id   AF-A0A8D0EQC6-F1
#
_cell.length_a   1.000
_cell.length_b   1.000
_cell.length_c   1.000
_cell.angle_alpha   90.00
_cell.angle_beta   90.00
_cell.angle_gamma   90.00
#
_symmetry.space_group_name_H-M   'P 1'
#
loop_
_entity.id
_entity.type
_entity.pdbx_description
1 polymer ?
#
loop_
_entity_poly.entity_id
_entity_poly.type
_entity_poly.pdbx_seq_one_letter_code
_entity_poly.pdbx_strand_id
1 'polypeptide(L)' 'MRALLMACLAAVLCVDVAKSLTCYTCTNQTSNDQCLTTSPCTKNETACATIVEKKGAGESYCHELPLL' A
#
# COMPACT_ATOMS: atom_id res chain seq x y z
N MET A 1 -14.01 -28.65 32.67
CA MET A 1 -14.70 -27.83 31.64
C MET A 1 -14.09 -26.44 31.51
N ARG A 2 -14.02 -25.63 32.58
CA ARG A 2 -13.41 -24.27 32.53
C ARG A 2 -11.94 -24.26 32.07
N ALA A 3 -11.12 -25.19 32.56
CA ALA A 3 -9.72 -25.28 32.17
C ALA A 3 -9.50 -25.53 30.67
N LEU A 4 -10.36 -26.35 30.04
CA LEU A 4 -10.33 -26.59 28.60
C LEU A 4 -10.68 -25.33 27.81
N LEU A 5 -11.70 -24.59 28.25
CA LEU A 5 -12.09 -23.33 27.62
C LEU A 5 -10.97 -22.28 27.72
N MET A 6 -10.30 -22.19 28.87
CA MET A 6 -9.15 -21.31 29.05
C MET A 6 -7.95 -21.72 28.19
N ALA A 7 -7.69 -23.03 28.06
CA ALA A 7 -6.64 -23.55 27.20
C ALA A 7 -6.92 -23.26 25.72
N CYS A 8 -8.16 -23.41 25.26
CA CYS A 8 -8.56 -23.04 23.91
C CYS A 8 -8.41 -21.54 23.65
N LEU A 9 -8.80 -20.70 24.62
CA LEU A 9 -8.68 -19.25 24.49
C LEU A 9 -7.20 -18.82 24.40
N ALA A 10 -6.33 -19.40 25.23
CA ALA A 10 -4.89 -19.17 25.16
C ALA A 10 -4.31 -19.60 23.81
N ALA A 11 -4.71 -20.76 23.28
CA ALA A 11 -4.27 -21.22 21.97
C ALA A 11 -4.66 -20.26 20.83
N VAL A 12 -5.89 -19.71 20.85
CA VAL A 12 -6.36 -18.73 19.85
C VAL A 12 -5.66 -17.37 19.97
N LEU A 13 -5.22 -16.99 21.17
CA LEU A 13 -4.47 -15.75 21.39
C LEU A 13 -2.97 -15.90 21.05
N CYS A 14 -2.43 -17.12 21.13
CA CYS A 14 -1.04 -17.43 20.79
C CYS A 14 -0.80 -17.68 19.30
N VAL A 15 -1.85 -17.85 18.49
CA VAL A 15 -1.70 -17.75 17.04
C VAL A 15 -1.47 -16.28 16.73
N ASP A 16 -0.27 -15.94 16.29
CA ASP A 16 -0.10 -14.75 15.48
C ASP A 16 -1.17 -14.83 14.40
N VAL A 17 -2.18 -13.98 14.49
CA VAL A 17 -2.99 -13.67 13.32
C VAL A 17 -1.99 -12.97 12.41
N ALA A 18 -1.25 -13.77 11.64
CA ALA A 18 -0.56 -13.33 10.45
C ALA A 18 -1.69 -12.89 9.53
N LYS A 19 -2.24 -11.70 9.81
CA LYS A 19 -3.15 -11.00 8.94
C LYS A 19 -2.32 -10.88 7.68
N SER A 20 -2.64 -11.71 6.69
CA SER A 20 -2.08 -11.58 5.37
C SER A 20 -2.53 -10.21 4.90
N LEU A 21 -1.69 -9.22 5.12
CA LEU A 21 -1.98 -7.86 4.71
C LEU A 21 -2.20 -7.92 3.22
N THR A 22 -3.27 -7.31 2.77
CA THR A 22 -3.62 -7.28 1.36
C THR A 22 -3.74 -5.83 0.97
N CYS A 23 -3.00 -5.45 -0.06
CA CYS A 23 -2.79 -4.06 -0.48
C CYS A 23 -3.30 -3.88 -1.91
N TYR A 24 -3.64 -2.64 -2.28
CA TYR A 24 -3.87 -2.29 -3.68
C TYR A 24 -2.54 -1.99 -4.36
N THR A 25 -2.34 -2.50 -5.59
CA THR A 25 -1.09 -2.34 -6.33
C THR A 25 -1.32 -1.92 -7.78
N CYS A 26 -0.40 -1.13 -8.30
CA CYS A 26 -0.33 -0.72 -9.71
C CYS A 26 1.05 -0.15 -10.03
N THR A 27 1.34 -0.02 -11.33
CA THR A 27 2.57 0.61 -11.84
C THR A 27 2.18 1.67 -12.86
N ASN A 28 2.55 2.93 -12.60
CA ASN A 28 2.41 4.06 -13.53
C ASN A 28 1.00 4.24 -14.12
N GLN A 29 -0.03 4.16 -13.26
CA GLN A 29 -1.42 4.34 -13.67
C GLN A 29 -1.95 5.73 -13.31
N THR A 30 -2.66 6.35 -14.25
CA THR A 30 -3.34 7.64 -14.05
C THR A 30 -4.79 7.49 -13.61
N SER A 31 -5.39 6.32 -13.83
CA SER A 31 -6.76 6.02 -13.41
C SER A 31 -6.76 5.25 -12.09
N ASN A 32 -7.56 5.72 -11.13
CA ASN A 32 -7.70 5.07 -9.82
C ASN A 32 -8.18 3.63 -9.95
N ASP A 33 -9.11 3.35 -10.88
CA ASP A 33 -9.67 2.02 -11.07
C ASP A 33 -8.60 1.00 -11.48
N GLN A 34 -7.58 1.45 -12.22
CA GLN A 34 -6.43 0.62 -12.60
C GLN A 34 -5.42 0.44 -11.46
N CYS A 35 -5.58 1.16 -10.35
CA CYS A 35 -4.83 0.98 -9.11
C CYS A 35 -5.54 0.14 -8.06
N LEU A 36 -6.80 -0.24 -8.25
CA LEU A 36 -7.56 -1.05 -7.29
C LEU A 36 -7.33 -2.57 -7.47
N THR A 37 -6.16 -2.99 -7.96
CA THR A 37 -5.80 -4.41 -8.04
C THR A 37 -5.35 -4.91 -6.69
N THR A 38 -6.10 -5.84 -6.11
CA THR A 38 -5.79 -6.45 -4.81
C THR A 38 -4.63 -7.44 -4.93
N SER A 39 -3.58 -7.31 -4.10
CA SER A 39 -2.44 -8.22 -4.03
C SER A 39 -2.09 -8.57 -2.59
N PRO A 40 -1.76 -9.84 -2.27
CA PRO A 40 -1.23 -10.19 -0.95
C PRO A 40 0.16 -9.58 -0.76
N CYS A 41 0.42 -9.14 0.47
CA CYS A 41 1.67 -8.53 0.89
C CYS A 41 2.52 -9.58 1.63
N THR A 42 3.84 -9.40 1.63
CA THR A 42 4.79 -10.33 2.25
C THR A 42 4.64 -10.35 3.77
N LYS A 43 5.11 -11.42 4.43
CA LYS A 43 4.98 -11.60 5.89
C LYS A 43 5.60 -10.48 6.72
N ASN A 44 6.55 -9.73 6.15
CA ASN A 44 7.27 -8.67 6.85
C ASN A 44 6.62 -7.29 6.66
N GLU A 45 5.64 -7.16 5.77
CA GLU A 45 4.94 -5.91 5.51
C GLU A 45 3.78 -5.72 6.50
N THR A 46 3.76 -4.57 7.17
CA THR A 46 2.78 -4.25 8.22
C THR A 46 1.85 -3.09 7.84
N ALA A 47 2.11 -2.43 6.71
CA ALA A 47 1.29 -1.32 6.20
C ALA A 47 1.37 -1.23 4.66
N CYS A 48 0.34 -0.63 4.06
CA CYS A 48 0.33 -0.30 2.63
C CYS A 48 0.97 1.09 2.41
N ALA A 49 1.70 1.25 1.31
CA ALA A 49 2.19 2.55 0.86
C ALA A 49 1.59 2.91 -0.51
N THR A 50 1.37 4.20 -0.74
CA THR A 50 0.89 4.72 -2.02
C THR A 50 1.73 5.91 -2.42
N ILE A 51 2.31 5.85 -3.61
CA ILE A 51 3.08 6.95 -4.20
C ILE A 51 2.20 7.57 -5.28
N VAL A 52 1.99 8.89 -5.18
CA VAL A 52 1.20 9.66 -6.16
C VAL A 52 2.08 10.75 -6.73
N GLU A 53 2.27 10.73 -8.04
CA GLU A 53 2.98 11.76 -8.77
C GLU A 53 2.00 12.69 -9.47
N LYS A 54 2.17 14.00 -9.27
CA LYS A 54 1.45 15.00 -10.06
C LYS A 54 2.28 15.31 -11.30
N LYS A 55 1.78 14.91 -12.48
CA LYS A 55 2.35 15.42 -13.74
C LYS A 55 1.81 16.83 -13.98
N GLY A 56 2.66 17.82 -13.79
CA GLY A 56 2.41 19.18 -14.28
C GLY A 56 2.72 19.27 -15.77
N ALA A 57 2.00 20.13 -16.50
CA ALA A 57 2.47 20.60 -17.79
C ALA A 57 3.60 21.59 -17.52
N GLY A 58 4.85 21.11 -17.58
CA GLY A 58 5.99 22.02 -17.59
C GLY A 58 5.99 22.78 -18.91
N GLU A 59 5.39 23.96 -18.94
CA GLU A 59 5.67 24.95 -19.98
C GLU A 59 7.01 25.62 -19.63
N SER A 60 8.11 24.97 -19.96
CA SER A 60 9.40 25.65 -20.02
C SER A 60 9.47 26.46 -21.30
N TYR A 61 8.86 27.65 -21.28
CA TYR A 61 9.21 28.71 -22.21
C TYR A 61 10.54 29.29 -21.76
N CYS A 62 11.64 28.77 -22.28
CA CYS A 62 12.88 29.54 -22.30
C CYS A 62 12.69 30.68 -23.30
N HIS A 63 12.08 31.79 -22.88
CA HIS A 63 12.31 33.06 -23.54
C HIS A 63 13.71 33.51 -23.14
N GLU A 64 14.72 33.15 -23.94
CA GLU A 64 15.95 33.92 -23.97
C GLU A 64 15.59 35.33 -24.44
N LEU A 65 15.60 36.30 -23.52
CA LEU A 65 15.68 37.71 -23.89
C LEU A 65 17.00 37.92 -24.65
N PRO A 66 17.00 38.60 -25.82
CA PRO A 66 18.24 39.04 -26.41
C PRO A 66 18.81 40.15 -25.52
N LEU A 67 19.86 39.84 -24.77
CA LEU A 67 20.76 40.85 -24.22
C LEU A 67 22.09 40.73 -24.97
N LEU A 68 22.30 41.74 -25.82
CA LEU A 68 23.41 42.01 -26.75
C LEU A 68 23.39 41.28 -28.09
#